data_AF-A0A483NEX4-F1
#
_entry.id   AF-A0A483NEX4-F1
#
_cell.length_a   1.000
_cell.length_b   1.000
_cell.length_c   1.000
_cell.angle_alpha   90.00
_cell.angle_beta   90.00
_cell.angle_gamma   90.00
#
_symmetry.space_group_name_H-M   'P 1'
#
loop_
_entity.id
_entity.type
_entity.pdbx_description
1 polymer ?
#
loop_
_entity_poly.entity_id
_entity_poly.type
_entity_poly.pdbx_seq_one_letter_code
_entity_poly.pdbx_strand_id
1 'polypeptide(L)'
;MSNIDELKLLQKQSLAAAKLSGEKHYRGYVPCKHGHVSDRLVSTQQCCKCLELRKRGMRKVDGVPQSKSSRVKKNTALNLGKTHYFTGVACKRGHIAPRLVSTRQCTECLSLRDRKDVPQILSEAAKNRLNAARRSRVGRAKSRAYYGNVLKHDPTYKLRRKAYDEINNALAWNSGKVKMAIGYTSDELRERIQSQFQPGMTWSNRGEWEIDHRKPISAFIAEGVTDLMVINALDNLQPLWKEENAIKGSKYIPA
;
A
#
# COMPACT_ATOMS: atom_id res chain seq x y z
N MET A 1 -17.23 -8.19 -14.39
CA MET A 1 -17.22 -9.51 -13.72
C MET A 1 -18.26 -9.44 -12.64
N SER A 2 -19.20 -10.38 -12.62
CA SER A 2 -20.38 -10.30 -11.76
C SER A 2 -20.01 -10.64 -10.31
N ASN A 3 -20.77 -10.12 -9.33
CA ASN A 3 -20.62 -10.41 -7.88
C ASN A 3 -20.61 -11.94 -7.57
N ILE A 4 -21.16 -12.75 -8.48
CA ILE A 4 -21.15 -14.22 -8.43
C ILE A 4 -19.74 -14.79 -8.70
N ASP A 5 -18.95 -14.17 -9.57
CA ASP A 5 -17.60 -14.63 -9.92
C ASP A 5 -16.61 -14.41 -8.75
N GLU A 6 -16.90 -13.42 -7.90
CA GLU A 6 -16.08 -13.06 -6.73
C GLU A 6 -16.40 -13.93 -5.50
N LEU A 7 -17.67 -14.32 -5.33
CA LEU A 7 -18.14 -15.28 -4.33
C LEU A 7 -17.62 -16.70 -4.58
N LYS A 8 -17.43 -17.10 -5.84
CA LYS A 8 -16.82 -18.40 -6.21
C LYS A 8 -15.35 -18.49 -5.78
N LEU A 9 -14.63 -17.37 -5.70
CA LEU A 9 -13.20 -17.33 -5.37
C LEU A 9 -12.88 -17.69 -3.89
N LEU A 10 -13.91 -17.79 -3.04
CA LEU A 10 -13.80 -18.08 -1.61
C LEU A 10 -14.40 -19.45 -1.20
N GLN A 11 -15.15 -20.12 -2.08
CA GLN A 11 -15.73 -21.43 -1.77
C GLN A 11 -14.74 -22.56 -2.05
N LYS A 12 -14.66 -23.52 -1.11
CA LYS A 12 -13.88 -24.74 -1.33
C LYS A 12 -14.57 -25.57 -2.41
N GLN A 13 -13.82 -25.97 -3.44
CA GLN A 13 -14.33 -26.70 -4.59
C GLN A 13 -13.40 -27.88 -4.91
N SER A 14 -13.97 -29.02 -5.26
CA SER A 14 -13.20 -30.20 -5.67
C SER A 14 -12.60 -30.01 -7.07
N LEU A 15 -11.51 -30.71 -7.37
CA LEU A 15 -10.91 -30.71 -8.72
C LEU A 15 -11.91 -31.19 -9.78
N ALA A 16 -12.77 -32.15 -9.43
CA ALA A 16 -13.80 -32.67 -10.33
C ALA A 16 -14.83 -31.59 -10.67
N ALA A 17 -15.31 -30.85 -9.67
CA ALA A 17 -16.26 -29.76 -9.88
C ALA A 17 -15.65 -28.62 -10.71
N ALA A 18 -14.39 -28.25 -10.47
CA ALA A 18 -13.70 -27.22 -11.24
C ALA A 18 -13.44 -27.62 -12.70
N LYS A 19 -13.18 -28.91 -12.96
CA LYS A 19 -13.09 -29.43 -14.33
C LYS A 19 -14.42 -29.35 -15.07
N LEU A 20 -15.51 -29.71 -14.39
CA LEU A 20 -16.86 -29.68 -14.95
C LEU A 20 -17.31 -28.23 -15.28
N SER A 21 -16.95 -27.27 -14.42
CA SER A 21 -17.26 -25.85 -14.62
C SER A 21 -16.29 -25.12 -15.54
N GLY A 22 -15.25 -25.79 -16.05
CA GLY A 22 -14.25 -25.18 -16.94
C GLY A 22 -13.32 -24.18 -16.24
N GLU A 23 -13.22 -24.23 -14.92
CA GLU A 23 -12.39 -23.32 -14.15
C GLU A 23 -10.90 -23.66 -14.28
N LYS A 24 -10.06 -22.62 -14.28
CA LYS A 24 -8.60 -22.77 -14.38
C LYS A 24 -7.96 -23.10 -13.03
N HIS A 25 -8.66 -22.83 -11.94
CA HIS A 25 -8.18 -22.96 -10.57
C HIS A 25 -9.22 -23.65 -9.70
N TYR A 26 -8.79 -24.28 -8.61
CA TYR A 26 -9.68 -24.84 -7.61
C TYR A 26 -9.07 -24.73 -6.21
N ARG A 27 -9.89 -24.62 -5.17
CA ARG A 27 -9.45 -24.59 -3.77
C ARG A 27 -9.86 -25.87 -3.04
N GLY A 28 -8.95 -26.83 -2.97
CA GLY A 28 -9.17 -28.08 -2.26
C GLY A 28 -9.29 -27.92 -0.74
N TYR A 29 -9.96 -28.89 -0.10
CA TYR A 29 -10.15 -28.93 1.35
C TYR A 29 -8.87 -29.24 2.14
N VAL A 30 -7.86 -29.80 1.46
CA VAL A 30 -6.59 -30.23 2.04
C VAL A 30 -5.47 -29.25 1.65
N PRO A 31 -4.69 -28.75 2.64
CA PRO A 31 -3.51 -27.93 2.37
C PRO A 31 -2.51 -28.61 1.43
N CYS A 32 -1.65 -27.83 0.76
CA CYS A 32 -0.58 -28.42 -0.03
C CYS A 32 0.51 -29.05 0.86
N LYS A 33 1.48 -29.75 0.26
CA LYS A 33 2.61 -30.37 0.98
C LYS A 33 3.47 -29.38 1.79
N HIS A 34 3.32 -28.08 1.54
CA HIS A 34 3.99 -27.00 2.27
C HIS A 34 3.05 -26.25 3.24
N GLY A 35 1.85 -26.79 3.51
CA GLY A 35 0.88 -26.23 4.46
C GLY A 35 0.01 -25.09 3.93
N HIS A 36 0.19 -24.64 2.68
CA HIS A 36 -0.63 -23.55 2.13
C HIS A 36 -2.08 -23.96 1.88
N VAL A 37 -3.00 -23.12 2.33
CA VAL A 37 -4.43 -23.12 1.96
C VAL A 37 -4.61 -22.07 0.84
N SER A 38 -4.32 -22.46 -0.40
CA SER A 38 -4.46 -21.59 -1.56
C SER A 38 -5.05 -22.36 -2.75
N ASP A 39 -5.44 -21.61 -3.78
CA ASP A 39 -5.88 -22.19 -5.04
C ASP A 39 -4.77 -23.03 -5.68
N ARG A 40 -5.19 -24.00 -6.47
CA ARG A 40 -4.34 -24.89 -7.25
C ARG A 40 -4.76 -24.83 -8.71
N LEU A 41 -3.80 -25.00 -9.61
CA LEU A 41 -4.09 -25.10 -11.04
C LEU A 41 -4.88 -26.38 -11.33
N VAL A 42 -5.95 -26.31 -12.12
CA VAL A 42 -6.71 -27.51 -12.53
C VAL A 42 -5.86 -28.43 -13.41
N SER A 43 -4.98 -27.85 -14.24
CA SER A 43 -4.11 -28.59 -15.16
C SER A 43 -3.02 -29.40 -14.47
N THR A 44 -2.30 -28.81 -13.52
CA THR A 44 -1.11 -29.41 -12.90
C THR A 44 -1.28 -29.73 -11.42
N GLN A 45 -2.39 -29.30 -10.80
CA GLN A 45 -2.67 -29.41 -9.36
C GLN A 45 -1.65 -28.70 -8.46
N GLN A 46 -0.77 -27.90 -9.06
CA GLN A 46 0.24 -27.13 -8.34
C GLN A 46 -0.43 -26.00 -7.56
N CYS A 47 -0.02 -25.86 -6.31
CA CYS A 47 -0.43 -24.77 -5.43
C CYS A 47 0.06 -23.42 -5.98
N CYS A 48 -0.88 -22.49 -6.21
CA CYS A 48 -0.59 -21.17 -6.73
C CYS A 48 0.33 -20.38 -5.79
N LYS A 49 0.19 -20.54 -4.47
CA LYS A 49 1.12 -19.93 -3.50
C LYS A 49 2.54 -20.50 -3.61
N CYS A 50 2.69 -21.81 -3.78
CA CYS A 50 4.00 -22.43 -4.03
C CYS A 50 4.63 -21.93 -5.33
N LEU A 51 3.82 -21.80 -6.40
CA LEU A 51 4.29 -21.27 -7.68
C LEU A 51 4.68 -19.80 -7.57
N GLU A 52 3.92 -19.00 -6.84
CA GLU A 52 4.24 -17.61 -6.56
C GLU A 52 5.56 -17.50 -5.79
N LEU A 53 5.72 -18.24 -4.69
CA LEU A 53 6.96 -18.25 -3.90
C LEU A 53 8.16 -18.71 -4.74
N ARG A 54 7.98 -19.71 -5.62
CA ARG A 54 8.99 -20.16 -6.58
C ARG A 54 9.33 -19.06 -7.60
N LYS A 55 8.32 -18.41 -8.19
CA LYS A 55 8.50 -17.26 -9.12
C LYS A 55 9.20 -16.09 -8.43
N ARG A 56 8.85 -15.78 -7.18
CA ARG A 56 9.49 -14.73 -6.37
C ARG A 56 10.96 -15.06 -6.11
N GLY A 57 11.29 -16.31 -5.80
CA GLY A 57 12.69 -16.77 -5.72
C GLY A 57 13.42 -16.77 -7.07
N MET A 58 12.69 -16.84 -8.18
CA MET A 58 13.21 -16.76 -9.55
C MET A 58 13.27 -15.34 -10.14
N ARG A 59 12.74 -14.31 -9.47
CA ARG A 59 12.85 -12.91 -9.92
C ARG A 59 14.32 -12.50 -9.81
N LYS A 60 15.07 -12.74 -10.89
CA LYS A 60 16.50 -12.46 -11.02
C LYS A 60 16.75 -10.98 -10.80
N VAL A 61 17.61 -10.64 -9.86
CA VAL A 61 18.14 -9.28 -9.69
C VAL A 61 18.89 -8.94 -11.00
N ASP A 62 18.27 -8.13 -11.86
CA ASP A 62 18.82 -7.60 -13.11
C ASP A 62 19.28 -8.62 -14.16
N GLY A 63 18.69 -9.83 -14.14
CA GLY A 63 19.01 -10.89 -15.09
C GLY A 63 20.42 -11.47 -14.94
N VAL A 64 21.15 -11.12 -13.87
CA VAL A 64 22.48 -11.66 -13.59
C VAL A 64 22.33 -13.10 -13.10
N PRO A 65 22.98 -14.07 -13.76
CA PRO A 65 22.78 -15.46 -13.42
C PRO A 65 23.52 -15.82 -12.12
N GLN A 66 22.88 -16.63 -11.27
CA GLN A 66 23.34 -16.98 -9.91
C GLN A 66 23.90 -18.42 -9.82
N SER A 67 24.12 -19.07 -10.95
CA SER A 67 24.68 -20.43 -10.97
C SER A 67 26.21 -20.40 -11.00
N LYS A 68 26.86 -21.43 -10.45
CA LYS A 68 28.32 -21.60 -10.53
C LYS A 68 28.85 -21.59 -11.98
N SER A 69 28.01 -21.95 -12.96
CA SER A 69 28.32 -22.00 -14.39
C SER A 69 28.29 -20.64 -15.11
N SER A 70 27.89 -19.55 -14.45
CA SER A 70 27.58 -18.28 -15.12
C SER A 70 28.23 -17.07 -14.42
N ARG A 71 29.54 -17.16 -14.21
CA ARG A 71 30.33 -16.11 -13.56
C ARG A 71 30.50 -14.90 -14.47
N VAL A 72 30.13 -13.72 -13.99
CA VAL A 72 30.29 -12.44 -14.68
C VAL A 72 31.15 -11.50 -13.83
N LYS A 73 32.29 -11.07 -14.38
CA LYS A 73 33.18 -10.08 -13.74
C LYS A 73 32.51 -8.70 -13.70
N LYS A 74 32.90 -7.86 -12.74
CA LYS A 74 32.34 -6.51 -12.56
C LYS A 74 32.40 -5.66 -13.83
N ASN A 75 33.55 -5.59 -14.51
CA ASN A 75 33.72 -4.74 -15.69
C ASN A 75 32.83 -5.22 -16.85
N THR A 76 32.68 -6.53 -17.02
CA THR A 76 31.76 -7.11 -18.00
C THR A 76 30.31 -6.72 -17.70
N ALA A 77 29.89 -6.81 -16.43
CA ALA A 77 28.56 -6.38 -16.03
C ALA A 77 28.33 -4.88 -16.24
N LEU A 78 29.32 -4.04 -15.91
CA LEU A 78 29.27 -2.59 -16.11
C LEU A 78 29.10 -2.23 -17.60
N ASN A 79 29.90 -2.85 -18.49
CA ASN A 79 29.82 -2.61 -19.93
C ASN A 79 28.49 -3.09 -20.53
N LEU A 80 27.86 -4.10 -19.94
CA LEU A 80 26.54 -4.60 -20.33
C LEU A 80 25.38 -3.81 -19.68
N GLY A 81 25.67 -2.69 -19.02
CA GLY A 81 24.66 -1.86 -18.35
C GLY A 81 23.96 -2.57 -17.19
N LYS A 82 24.58 -3.60 -16.61
CA LYS A 82 24.02 -4.32 -15.46
C LYS A 82 24.38 -3.59 -14.17
N THR A 83 23.43 -3.57 -13.26
CA THR A 83 23.57 -3.00 -11.90
C THR A 83 24.22 -3.99 -10.92
N HIS A 84 24.31 -5.27 -11.28
CA HIS A 84 24.87 -6.34 -10.46
C HIS A 84 25.86 -7.21 -11.24
N TYR A 85 26.77 -7.89 -10.53
CA TYR A 85 27.69 -8.89 -11.06
C TYR A 85 27.80 -10.09 -10.11
N PHE A 86 28.20 -11.25 -10.62
CA PHE A 86 28.30 -12.47 -9.82
C PHE A 86 29.58 -13.24 -10.12
N THR A 87 30.49 -13.29 -9.16
CA THR A 87 31.78 -13.97 -9.32
C THR A 87 31.76 -15.43 -8.85
N GLY A 88 30.69 -15.87 -8.18
CA GLY A 88 30.64 -17.16 -7.50
C GLY A 88 31.55 -17.26 -6.26
N VAL A 89 32.27 -16.20 -5.91
CA VAL A 89 33.17 -16.14 -4.75
C VAL A 89 32.43 -15.57 -3.54
N ALA A 90 32.58 -16.25 -2.41
CA ALA A 90 31.99 -15.84 -1.14
C ALA A 90 32.41 -14.40 -0.75
N CYS A 91 31.51 -13.66 -0.10
CA CYS A 91 31.84 -12.35 0.48
C CYS A 91 32.56 -12.50 1.82
N LYS A 92 32.97 -11.37 2.42
CA LYS A 92 33.65 -11.37 3.73
C LYS A 92 32.84 -12.04 4.85
N ARG A 93 31.51 -12.16 4.67
CA ARG A 93 30.58 -12.82 5.60
C ARG A 93 30.17 -14.23 5.13
N GLY A 94 30.83 -14.79 4.13
CA GLY A 94 30.57 -16.14 3.62
C GLY A 94 29.48 -16.25 2.53
N HIS A 95 28.67 -15.21 2.30
CA HIS A 95 27.59 -15.29 1.29
C HIS A 95 28.10 -15.46 -0.14
N ILE A 96 27.51 -16.40 -0.88
CA ILE A 96 27.72 -16.58 -2.32
C ILE A 96 26.51 -15.98 -3.05
N ALA A 97 26.55 -14.67 -3.27
CA ALA A 97 25.45 -13.95 -3.90
C ALA A 97 25.95 -12.88 -4.88
N PRO A 98 25.09 -12.37 -5.78
CA PRO A 98 25.42 -11.21 -6.60
C PRO A 98 25.83 -10.00 -5.78
N ARG A 99 26.56 -9.10 -6.43
CA ARG A 99 27.08 -7.88 -5.83
C ARG A 99 26.70 -6.69 -6.69
N LEU A 100 26.42 -5.56 -6.06
CA LEU A 100 26.19 -4.30 -6.76
C LEU A 100 27.44 -3.88 -7.54
N VAL A 101 27.28 -3.47 -8.80
CA VAL A 101 28.38 -2.91 -9.60
C VAL A 101 28.89 -1.61 -8.98
N SER A 102 27.99 -0.77 -8.48
CA SER A 102 28.30 0.53 -7.86
C SER A 102 29.13 0.36 -6.59
N THR A 103 28.59 -0.28 -5.56
CA THR A 103 29.19 -0.33 -4.22
C THR A 103 30.00 -1.59 -3.94
N ARG A 104 29.92 -2.62 -4.82
CA ARG A 104 30.49 -3.97 -4.62
C ARG A 104 29.91 -4.74 -3.43
N GLN A 105 28.85 -4.21 -2.80
CA GLN A 105 28.19 -4.86 -1.69
C GLN A 105 27.43 -6.10 -2.16
N CYS A 106 27.50 -7.16 -1.35
CA CYS A 106 26.76 -8.40 -1.56
C CYS A 106 25.27 -8.17 -1.28
N THR A 107 24.40 -8.65 -2.16
CA THR A 107 22.95 -8.48 -2.06
C THR A 107 22.37 -9.12 -0.79
N GLU A 108 22.92 -10.24 -0.33
CA GLU A 108 22.54 -10.85 0.95
C GLU A 108 23.00 -10.00 2.15
N CYS A 109 24.22 -9.45 2.10
CA CYS A 109 24.68 -8.53 3.15
C CYS A 109 23.80 -7.29 3.27
N LEU A 110 23.29 -6.79 2.14
CA LEU A 110 22.35 -5.67 2.10
C LEU A 110 21.00 -6.08 2.65
N SER A 111 20.43 -7.19 2.19
CA SER A 111 19.16 -7.71 2.71
C SER A 111 19.20 -7.92 4.23
N LEU A 112 20.30 -8.44 4.78
CA LEU A 112 20.50 -8.61 6.22
C LEU A 112 20.63 -7.28 6.97
N ARG A 113 21.16 -6.23 6.34
CA ARG A 113 21.19 -4.87 6.91
C ARG A 113 19.78 -4.26 6.88
N ASP A 114 19.12 -4.30 5.73
CA ASP A 114 17.77 -3.74 5.56
C ASP A 114 16.77 -4.38 6.53
N ARG A 115 16.88 -5.70 6.78
CA ARG A 115 16.08 -6.40 7.79
C ARG A 115 16.33 -5.95 9.23
N LYS A 116 17.58 -5.54 9.55
CA LYS A 116 17.91 -4.96 10.86
C LYS A 116 17.42 -3.52 10.97
N ASP A 117 17.35 -2.82 9.85
CA ASP A 117 16.92 -1.42 9.74
C ASP A 117 15.40 -1.26 9.52
N VAL A 118 14.63 -2.37 9.41
CA VAL A 118 13.17 -2.34 9.49
C VAL A 118 12.80 -1.66 10.81
N PRO A 119 11.94 -0.62 10.82
CA PRO A 119 11.51 0.01 12.05
C PRO A 119 10.96 -1.05 12.99
N GLN A 120 11.68 -1.34 14.07
CA GLN A 120 11.18 -2.20 15.13
C GLN A 120 9.86 -1.57 15.59
N ILE A 121 8.80 -2.38 15.75
CA ILE A 121 7.56 -1.91 16.37
C ILE A 121 7.98 -1.22 17.67
N LEU A 122 7.79 0.11 17.73
CA LEU A 122 8.21 0.91 18.86
C LEU A 122 7.53 0.34 20.11
N SER A 123 8.30 0.03 21.14
CA SER A 123 7.73 -0.32 22.43
C SER A 123 6.84 0.83 22.92
N GLU A 124 5.81 0.52 23.70
CA GLU A 124 4.88 1.54 24.19
C GLU A 124 5.62 2.62 25.00
N ALA A 125 6.62 2.23 25.77
CA ALA A 125 7.52 3.15 26.46
C ALA A 125 8.32 4.05 25.51
N ALA A 126 8.75 3.55 24.35
CA ALA A 126 9.42 4.37 23.33
C ALA A 126 8.44 5.35 22.67
N LYS A 127 7.22 4.91 22.33
CA LYS A 127 6.15 5.80 21.80
C LYS A 127 5.82 6.90 22.80
N ASN A 128 5.66 6.57 24.08
CA ASN A 128 5.36 7.53 25.14
C ASN A 128 6.46 8.58 25.30
N ARG A 129 7.74 8.16 25.28
CA ARG A 129 8.88 9.08 25.31
C ARG A 129 8.90 10.03 24.11
N LEU A 130 8.65 9.51 22.90
CA LEU A 130 8.57 10.33 21.69
C LEU A 130 7.41 11.33 21.76
N ASN A 131 6.24 10.90 22.23
CA ASN A 131 5.07 11.76 22.43
C ASN A 131 5.34 12.85 23.48
N ALA A 132 5.99 12.51 24.60
CA ALA A 132 6.40 13.48 25.61
C ALA A 132 7.41 14.49 25.06
N ALA A 133 8.42 14.04 24.31
CA ALA A 133 9.39 14.90 23.64
C ALA A 133 8.70 15.85 22.63
N ARG A 134 7.71 15.37 21.87
CA ARG A 134 6.92 16.19 20.95
C ARG A 134 6.07 17.25 21.67
N ARG A 135 5.54 16.94 22.87
CA ARG A 135 4.77 17.87 23.72
C ARG A 135 5.64 18.85 24.54
N SER A 136 6.93 18.57 24.67
CA SER A 136 7.89 19.45 25.35
C SER A 136 7.92 20.87 24.75
N ARG A 137 8.46 21.85 25.48
CA ARG A 137 8.64 23.23 24.97
C ARG A 137 9.43 23.26 23.66
N VAL A 138 10.51 22.48 23.57
CA VAL A 138 11.36 22.35 22.38
C VAL A 138 10.58 21.70 21.23
N GLY A 139 9.84 20.62 21.50
CA GLY A 139 9.01 19.94 20.50
C GLY A 139 7.91 20.85 19.94
N ARG A 140 7.23 21.61 20.81
CA ARG A 140 6.24 22.62 20.40
C ARG A 140 6.85 23.74 19.57
N ALA A 141 8.04 24.24 19.93
CA ALA A 141 8.74 25.26 19.15
C ALA A 141 9.12 24.76 17.74
N LYS A 142 9.66 23.53 17.64
CA LYS A 142 9.96 22.89 16.35
C LYS A 142 8.70 22.71 15.49
N SER A 143 7.61 22.22 16.10
CA SER A 143 6.32 22.06 15.44
C SER A 143 5.80 23.40 14.90
N ARG A 144 5.83 24.46 15.71
CA ARG A 144 5.42 25.81 15.30
C ARG A 144 6.26 26.33 14.15
N ALA A 145 7.58 26.17 14.19
CA ALA A 145 8.47 26.59 13.10
C ALA A 145 8.18 25.82 11.80
N TYR A 146 7.97 24.50 11.88
CA TYR A 146 7.57 23.68 10.74
C TYR A 146 6.24 24.16 10.14
N TYR A 147 5.20 24.32 10.96
CA TYR A 147 3.91 24.81 10.50
C TYR A 147 3.99 26.22 9.92
N GLY A 148 4.78 27.12 10.53
CA GLY A 148 5.04 28.45 9.98
C GLY A 148 5.64 28.40 8.58
N ASN A 149 6.59 27.49 8.35
CA ASN A 149 7.22 27.29 7.04
C ASN A 149 6.23 26.72 6.01
N VAL A 150 5.47 25.68 6.38
CA VAL A 150 4.44 25.09 5.50
C VAL A 150 3.44 26.15 5.05
N LEU A 151 2.96 26.99 5.97
CA LEU A 151 1.98 28.04 5.66
C LEU A 151 2.56 29.16 4.79
N LYS A 152 3.86 29.43 4.89
CA LYS A 152 4.54 30.41 4.03
C LYS A 152 4.59 29.96 2.57
N HIS A 153 4.79 28.66 2.33
CA HIS A 153 4.88 28.09 0.98
C HIS A 153 3.54 27.59 0.44
N ASP A 154 2.58 27.32 1.30
CA ASP A 154 1.27 26.79 0.93
C ASP A 154 0.17 27.43 1.78
N PRO A 155 -0.34 28.60 1.38
CA PRO A 155 -1.38 29.32 2.13
C PRO A 155 -2.68 28.51 2.23
N THR A 156 -2.89 27.56 1.30
CA THR A 156 -4.10 26.74 1.22
C THR A 156 -4.07 25.51 2.14
N TYR A 157 -2.91 25.19 2.71
CA TYR A 157 -2.72 24.03 3.58
C TYR A 157 -3.75 23.95 4.73
N LYS A 158 -4.09 25.09 5.35
CA LYS A 158 -5.09 25.13 6.42
C LYS A 158 -6.46 24.66 5.95
N LEU A 159 -6.89 25.11 4.77
CA LEU A 159 -8.19 24.76 4.22
C LEU A 159 -8.24 23.27 3.89
N ARG A 160 -7.22 22.74 3.19
CA ARG A 160 -7.15 21.31 2.87
C ARG A 160 -7.18 20.45 4.12
N ARG A 161 -6.36 20.81 5.12
CA ARG A 161 -6.35 20.10 6.40
C ARG A 161 -7.71 20.15 7.09
N LYS A 162 -8.34 21.32 7.14
CA LYS A 162 -9.67 21.48 7.73
C LYS A 162 -10.71 20.63 7.02
N ALA A 163 -10.69 20.57 5.69
CA ALA A 163 -11.58 19.72 4.91
C ALA A 163 -11.45 18.23 5.29
N TYR A 164 -10.23 17.71 5.40
CA TYR A 164 -10.00 16.33 5.87
C TYR A 164 -10.40 16.11 7.33
N ASP A 165 -10.05 17.03 8.22
CA ASP A 165 -10.37 16.93 9.65
C ASP A 165 -11.89 16.91 9.86
N GLU A 166 -12.66 17.69 9.09
CA GLU A 166 -14.13 17.71 9.14
C GLU A 166 -14.76 16.37 8.74
N ILE A 167 -14.24 15.69 7.71
CA ILE A 167 -14.70 14.35 7.31
C ILE A 167 -14.43 13.33 8.42
N ASN A 168 -13.21 13.33 8.98
CA ASN A 168 -12.84 12.40 10.04
C ASN A 168 -13.60 12.65 11.34
N ASN A 169 -13.85 13.92 11.66
CA ASN A 169 -14.73 14.30 12.75
C ASN A 169 -16.13 13.74 12.51
N ALA A 170 -16.73 13.98 11.34
CA ALA A 170 -18.05 13.46 11.01
C ALA A 170 -18.17 11.94 11.26
N LEU A 171 -17.14 11.16 10.89
CA LEU A 171 -17.10 9.71 11.12
C LEU A 171 -16.97 9.30 12.59
N ALA A 172 -16.47 10.17 13.46
CA ALA A 172 -16.29 9.88 14.89
C ALA A 172 -17.53 10.25 15.73
N TRP A 173 -18.53 10.92 15.15
CA TRP A 173 -19.66 11.48 15.90
C TRP A 173 -20.79 10.46 16.09
N ASN A 174 -21.60 10.67 17.14
CA ASN A 174 -22.83 9.91 17.34
C ASN A 174 -23.77 10.10 16.14
N SER A 175 -24.32 8.99 15.67
CA SER A 175 -24.97 8.72 14.39
C SER A 175 -25.98 9.77 13.87
N GLY A 176 -26.66 10.53 14.74
CA GLY A 176 -27.86 11.29 14.35
C GLY A 176 -27.76 12.83 14.29
N LYS A 177 -26.58 13.46 14.44
CA LYS A 177 -26.47 14.94 14.44
C LYS A 177 -25.82 15.49 13.16
N VAL A 178 -26.55 16.34 12.44
CA VAL A 178 -26.02 17.13 11.30
C VAL A 178 -25.06 18.19 11.82
N LYS A 179 -23.90 18.33 11.18
CA LYS A 179 -22.96 19.42 11.46
C LYS A 179 -23.10 20.53 10.42
N MET A 180 -23.23 21.78 10.89
CA MET A 180 -23.31 22.96 10.00
C MET A 180 -22.11 23.15 9.07
N ALA A 181 -20.99 22.44 9.26
CA ALA A 181 -19.78 22.60 8.46
C ALA A 181 -19.78 21.76 7.17
N ILE A 182 -20.63 20.73 7.07
CA ILE A 182 -20.60 19.74 5.97
C ILE A 182 -22.00 19.33 5.47
N GLY A 183 -23.06 19.59 6.24
CA GLY A 183 -24.44 19.50 5.74
C GLY A 183 -25.06 18.11 5.72
N TYR A 184 -24.43 17.12 6.34
CA TYR A 184 -24.94 15.75 6.47
C TYR A 184 -24.63 15.15 7.85
N THR A 185 -25.31 14.07 8.20
CA THR A 185 -25.13 13.26 9.39
C THR A 185 -23.98 12.25 9.22
N SER A 186 -23.50 11.70 10.34
CA SER A 186 -22.50 10.63 10.29
C SER A 186 -23.00 9.39 9.56
N ASP A 187 -24.30 9.09 9.64
CA ASP A 187 -24.88 7.90 9.01
C ASP A 187 -25.01 8.07 7.50
N GLU A 188 -25.48 9.23 7.03
CA GLU A 188 -25.50 9.55 5.60
C GLU A 188 -24.10 9.46 4.98
N LEU A 189 -23.06 9.95 5.68
CA LEU A 189 -21.68 9.80 5.22
C LEU A 189 -21.27 8.33 5.15
N ARG A 190 -21.57 7.53 6.19
CA ARG A 190 -21.20 6.11 6.21
C ARG A 190 -21.90 5.34 5.11
N GLU A 191 -23.21 5.52 4.96
CA GLU A 191 -24.02 4.89 3.92
C GLU A 191 -23.54 5.27 2.53
N ARG A 192 -23.32 6.57 2.27
CA ARG A 192 -22.84 7.05 0.98
C ARG A 192 -21.47 6.48 0.63
N ILE A 193 -20.54 6.45 1.57
CA ILE A 193 -19.20 5.90 1.33
C ILE A 193 -19.25 4.38 1.15
N GLN A 194 -20.03 3.67 1.97
CA GLN A 194 -20.18 2.23 1.89
C GLN A 194 -20.83 1.79 0.57
N SER A 195 -21.78 2.57 0.03
CA SER A 195 -22.39 2.32 -1.28
C SER A 195 -21.40 2.36 -2.45
N GLN A 196 -20.23 2.95 -2.25
CA GLN A 196 -19.17 3.12 -3.24
C GLN A 196 -17.99 2.16 -3.02
N PHE A 197 -18.07 1.23 -2.06
CA PHE A 197 -16.99 0.30 -1.77
C PHE A 197 -16.66 -0.59 -2.97
N GLN A 198 -15.37 -0.66 -3.28
CA GLN A 198 -14.83 -1.63 -4.22
C GLN A 198 -14.69 -3.01 -3.53
N PRO A 199 -14.55 -4.10 -4.30
CA PRO A 199 -14.36 -5.41 -3.73
C PRO A 199 -13.23 -5.48 -2.70
N GLY A 200 -13.54 -6.04 -1.53
CA GLY A 200 -12.61 -6.15 -0.41
C GLY A 200 -12.54 -4.93 0.50
N MET A 201 -13.17 -3.80 0.16
CA MET A 201 -13.28 -2.65 1.09
C MET A 201 -14.34 -2.94 2.17
N THR A 202 -13.95 -2.71 3.42
CA THR A 202 -14.86 -2.77 4.57
C THR A 202 -14.54 -1.64 5.55
N TRP A 203 -15.47 -1.32 6.45
CA TRP A 203 -15.14 -0.41 7.55
C TRP A 203 -14.07 -0.99 8.49
N SER A 204 -13.96 -2.32 8.59
CA SER A 204 -12.97 -2.98 9.46
C SER A 204 -11.54 -2.89 8.94
N ASN A 205 -11.33 -2.77 7.63
CA ASN A 205 -10.01 -2.54 7.04
C ASN A 205 -9.76 -1.06 6.69
N ARG A 206 -10.50 -0.15 7.32
CA ARG A 206 -10.26 1.28 7.24
C ARG A 206 -8.83 1.57 7.73
N GLY A 207 -7.99 2.05 6.82
CA GLY A 207 -6.54 2.06 7.01
C GLY A 207 -5.79 1.47 5.81
N GLU A 208 -6.41 0.58 5.06
CA GLU A 208 -5.93 0.13 3.74
C GLU A 208 -6.48 1.02 2.62
N TRP A 209 -7.65 1.63 2.84
CA TRP A 209 -8.28 2.63 1.98
C TRP A 209 -8.58 3.93 2.74
N GLU A 210 -8.83 5.00 1.99
CA GLU A 210 -9.07 6.36 2.48
C GLU A 210 -10.31 6.96 1.82
N ILE A 211 -10.90 7.99 2.45
CA ILE A 211 -11.90 8.84 1.78
C ILE A 211 -11.14 9.92 1.03
N ASP A 212 -11.31 9.93 -0.28
CA ASP A 212 -10.69 10.86 -1.20
C ASP A 212 -11.75 11.81 -1.79
N HIS A 213 -11.28 12.98 -2.25
CA HIS A 213 -12.09 13.95 -2.97
C HIS A 213 -12.01 13.67 -4.48
N ARG A 214 -13.14 13.37 -5.12
CA ARG A 214 -13.24 13.16 -6.58
C ARG A 214 -12.65 14.35 -7.33
N LYS A 215 -13.20 15.55 -7.08
CA LYS A 215 -12.57 16.82 -7.43
C LYS A 215 -11.65 17.23 -6.29
N PRO A 216 -10.33 17.28 -6.51
CA PRO A 216 -9.36 17.57 -5.48
C PRO A 216 -9.55 19.00 -4.97
N ILE A 217 -9.27 19.20 -3.69
CA ILE A 217 -9.44 20.49 -3.01
C ILE A 217 -8.65 21.61 -3.72
N SER A 218 -7.49 21.30 -4.30
CA SER A 218 -6.70 22.27 -5.06
C SER A 218 -7.42 22.80 -6.31
N ALA A 219 -8.25 21.98 -6.96
CA ALA A 219 -9.05 22.43 -8.10
C ALA A 219 -10.17 23.38 -7.66
N PHE A 220 -10.85 23.08 -6.56
CA PHE A 220 -11.84 24.00 -5.98
C PHE A 220 -11.21 25.35 -5.60
N ILE A 221 -10.05 25.34 -4.96
CA ILE A 221 -9.35 26.58 -4.59
C ILE A 221 -8.96 27.39 -5.83
N ALA A 222 -8.51 26.72 -6.90
CA ALA A 222 -8.19 27.40 -8.17
C ALA A 222 -9.40 28.09 -8.79
N GLU A 223 -10.60 27.59 -8.54
CA GLU A 223 -11.88 28.19 -8.94
C GLU A 223 -12.43 29.22 -7.93
N GLY A 224 -11.69 29.50 -6.85
CA GLY A 224 -12.11 30.41 -5.78
C GLY A 224 -13.11 29.79 -4.79
N VAL A 225 -13.39 28.49 -4.88
CA VAL A 225 -14.29 27.79 -3.96
C VAL A 225 -13.53 27.37 -2.70
N THR A 226 -13.92 27.96 -1.57
CA THR A 226 -13.35 27.64 -0.25
C THR A 226 -14.39 27.11 0.76
N ASP A 227 -15.64 27.00 0.34
CA ASP A 227 -16.71 26.48 1.18
C ASP A 227 -16.53 24.98 1.42
N LEU A 228 -16.46 24.59 2.69
CA LEU A 228 -16.29 23.20 3.09
C LEU A 228 -17.51 22.35 2.79
N MET A 229 -18.73 22.91 2.80
CA MET A 229 -19.93 22.15 2.44
C MET A 229 -19.90 21.75 0.97
N VAL A 230 -19.36 22.62 0.11
CA VAL A 230 -19.19 22.32 -1.32
C VAL A 230 -18.03 21.35 -1.54
N ILE A 231 -16.87 21.61 -0.94
CA ILE A 231 -15.67 20.77 -1.09
C ILE A 231 -15.91 19.36 -0.54
N ASN A 232 -16.54 19.23 0.63
CA ASN A 232 -16.81 17.95 1.28
C ASN A 232 -18.22 17.40 0.98
N ALA A 233 -18.90 17.92 -0.04
CA ALA A 233 -20.21 17.39 -0.44
C ALA A 233 -20.13 15.87 -0.64
N LEU A 234 -21.17 15.14 -0.22
CA LEU A 234 -21.22 13.68 -0.29
C LEU A 234 -20.90 13.12 -1.69
N ASP A 235 -21.35 13.82 -2.73
CA ASP A 235 -21.10 13.43 -4.13
C ASP A 235 -19.66 13.65 -4.56
N ASN A 236 -18.92 14.53 -3.88
CA ASN A 236 -17.51 14.75 -4.14
C ASN A 236 -16.60 13.78 -3.35
N LEU A 237 -17.14 12.94 -2.46
CA LEU A 237 -16.36 11.99 -1.67
C LEU A 237 -16.44 10.58 -2.25
N GLN A 238 -15.31 9.87 -2.26
CA GLN A 238 -15.23 8.47 -2.69
C GLN A 238 -14.26 7.66 -1.81
N PRO A 239 -14.52 6.36 -1.57
CA PRO A 239 -13.53 5.47 -1.01
C PRO A 239 -12.50 5.09 -2.09
N LEU A 240 -11.23 5.07 -1.71
CA LEU A 240 -10.16 4.73 -2.65
C LEU A 240 -9.03 4.00 -1.92
N TRP A 241 -8.45 2.95 -2.52
CA TRP A 241 -7.31 2.27 -1.91
C TRP A 241 -6.13 3.23 -1.77
N LYS A 242 -5.34 3.11 -0.71
CA LYS A 242 -4.20 4.03 -0.47
C LYS A 242 -3.23 4.14 -1.65
N GLU A 243 -2.97 3.00 -2.30
CA GLU A 243 -2.09 2.93 -3.46
C GLU A 243 -2.69 3.70 -4.65
N GLU A 244 -3.98 3.53 -4.92
CA GLU A 244 -4.70 4.26 -5.95
C GLU A 244 -4.71 5.77 -5.65
N ASN A 245 -4.84 6.14 -4.36
CA ASN A 245 -4.95 7.54 -3.93
C ASN A 245 -3.63 8.26 -4.16
N ALA A 246 -2.54 7.57 -3.84
CA ALA A 246 -1.18 8.03 -4.13
C ALA A 246 -0.93 8.21 -5.64
N ILE A 247 -1.45 7.31 -6.49
CA ILE A 247 -1.32 7.41 -7.96
C ILE A 247 -2.15 8.56 -8.53
N LYS A 248 -3.37 8.75 -8.00
CA LYS A 248 -4.30 9.84 -8.39
C LYS A 248 -3.69 11.19 -8.07
N GLY A 249 -3.25 11.40 -6.82
CA GLY A 249 -2.76 12.69 -6.35
C GLY A 249 -3.81 13.80 -6.58
N SER A 250 -3.37 14.95 -7.12
CA SER A 250 -4.25 16.08 -7.43
C SER A 250 -4.79 16.08 -8.87
N LYS A 251 -4.70 14.96 -9.60
CA LYS A 251 -5.21 14.86 -10.97
C LYS A 251 -6.74 14.90 -10.95
N TYR A 252 -7.30 15.75 -11.80
CA TYR A 252 -8.74 15.89 -12.02
C TYR A 252 -8.98 16.12 -13.50
N ILE A 253 -9.82 15.27 -14.08
CA ILE A 253 -10.33 15.46 -15.45
C ILE A 253 -11.81 15.78 -15.25
N PRO A 254 -12.26 17.02 -15.56
CA PRO A 254 -13.69 17.33 -15.56
C PRO A 254 -14.41 16.35 -16.48
N ALA A 255 -15.56 15.84 -16.02
CA ALA A 255 -16.43 15.02 -16.84
C ALA A 255 -17.06 15.84 -17.96
#